data_AF-A0A4R0R2W3-F1
#
_entry.id   AF-A0A4R0R2W3-F1
#
_cell.length_a   1.000
_cell.length_b   1.000
_cell.length_c   1.000
_cell.angle_alpha   90.00
_cell.angle_beta   90.00
_cell.angle_gamma   90.00
#
_symmetry.space_group_name_H-M   'P 1'
#
loop_
_entity.id
_entity.type
_entity.pdbx_description
1 polymer ?
#
loop_
_entity_poly.entity_id
_entity_poly.type
_entity_poly.pdbx_seq_one_letter_code
_entity_poly.pdbx_strand_id
1 'polypeptide(L)'
;MFSLQHVRSPRDLCDVFVDVITTHHMVWETYHVLHGDISYSNIAFDLQHTEDGTQQASGMLIDWDSASSSTAKCGAKESKSTRKLGPFTACELLQDIGRSSYSIHKYRHDLESFFWVLVWFCAVFDPANPTVLRAIPTWRSSDLVDLGHAKARFFTRSKDFEQVTENTSPAYRGFIKTWIIQFCNVFSRSFEASEQERIAAEEYVQNKLCLRGKVRDKWEGIFVEDWNAARARLREMDSYEDVMEILGDLENSPLPSQH
;
A
#
# COMPACT_ATOMS: atom_id res chain seq x y z
N MET A 1 -18.63 12.10 -12.54
CA MET A 1 -17.34 11.76 -11.91
C MET A 1 -17.05 12.65 -10.69
N PHE A 2 -16.90 12.02 -9.53
CA PHE A 2 -16.59 12.61 -8.22
C PHE A 2 -15.27 12.05 -7.68
N SER A 3 -14.49 12.85 -6.94
CA SER A 3 -13.33 12.32 -6.19
C SER A 3 -13.80 11.51 -4.98
N LEU A 4 -12.98 10.54 -4.53
CA LEU A 4 -13.21 9.67 -3.38
C LEU A 4 -13.74 10.40 -2.12
N GLN A 5 -13.34 11.65 -1.88
CA GLN A 5 -13.83 12.45 -0.74
C GLN A 5 -15.36 12.69 -0.74
N HIS A 6 -16.03 12.46 -1.87
CA HIS A 6 -17.48 12.63 -2.01
C HIS A 6 -18.26 11.33 -1.78
N VAL A 7 -17.59 10.21 -1.50
CA VAL A 7 -18.24 8.95 -1.14
C VAL A 7 -19.18 9.18 0.05
N ARG A 8 -20.43 8.72 -0.06
CA ARG A 8 -21.48 8.99 0.92
C ARG A 8 -21.84 7.77 1.75
N SER A 9 -21.52 6.56 1.29
CA SER A 9 -21.85 5.32 1.99
C SER A 9 -20.67 4.34 2.06
N PRO A 10 -20.64 3.48 3.09
CA PRO A 10 -19.74 2.32 3.14
C PRO A 10 -19.83 1.43 1.89
N ARG A 11 -21.03 1.27 1.32
CA ARG A 11 -21.26 0.47 0.11
C ARG A 11 -20.50 1.03 -1.08
N ASP A 12 -20.64 2.34 -1.31
CA ASP A 12 -19.92 3.03 -2.40
C ASP A 12 -18.40 2.90 -2.21
N LEU A 13 -17.90 3.01 -0.97
CA LEU A 13 -16.47 2.85 -0.69
C LEU A 13 -15.99 1.44 -1.09
N CYS A 14 -16.75 0.40 -0.76
CA CYS A 14 -16.43 -0.96 -1.17
C CYS A 14 -16.38 -1.10 -2.70
N ASP A 15 -17.41 -0.62 -3.40
CA ASP A 15 -17.49 -0.72 -4.86
C ASP A 15 -16.34 0.02 -5.54
N VAL A 16 -16.06 1.25 -5.10
CA VAL A 16 -14.96 2.04 -5.65
C VAL A 16 -13.62 1.33 -5.47
N PHE A 17 -13.35 0.76 -4.30
CA PHE A 17 -12.08 0.06 -4.04
C PHE A 17 -11.94 -1.22 -4.87
N VAL A 18 -13.00 -2.01 -4.98
CA VAL A 18 -13.03 -3.21 -5.83
C VAL A 18 -12.73 -2.83 -7.28
N ASP A 19 -13.41 -1.81 -7.82
CA ASP A 19 -13.24 -1.40 -9.21
C ASP A 19 -11.84 -0.84 -9.51
N VAL A 20 -11.29 0.04 -8.66
CA VAL A 20 -10.00 0.67 -8.95
C VAL A 20 -8.83 -0.29 -8.81
N ILE A 21 -8.88 -1.25 -7.87
CA ILE A 21 -7.84 -2.28 -7.72
C ILE A 21 -7.93 -3.27 -8.88
N THR A 22 -9.14 -3.68 -9.28
CA THR A 22 -9.36 -4.52 -10.47
C THR A 22 -8.82 -3.84 -11.73
N THR A 23 -9.16 -2.57 -11.95
CA THR A 23 -8.72 -1.81 -13.13
C THR A 23 -7.20 -1.63 -13.14
N HIS A 24 -6.59 -1.34 -11.98
CA HIS A 24 -5.14 -1.26 -11.83
C HIS A 24 -4.46 -2.58 -12.19
N HIS A 25 -5.00 -3.70 -11.69
CA HIS A 25 -4.48 -5.03 -12.00
C HIS A 25 -4.54 -5.34 -13.50
N MET A 26 -5.67 -5.06 -14.16
CA MET A 26 -5.82 -5.27 -15.61
C MET A 26 -4.77 -4.50 -16.41
N VAL A 27 -4.50 -3.24 -16.03
CA VAL A 27 -3.47 -2.41 -16.68
C VAL A 27 -2.07 -2.99 -16.44
N TRP A 28 -1.77 -3.42 -15.22
CA TRP A 28 -0.48 -4.03 -14.90
C TRP A 28 -0.26 -5.39 -15.59
N GLU A 29 -1.29 -6.23 -15.66
CA GLU A 29 -1.22 -7.53 -16.32
C GLU A 29 -1.04 -7.36 -17.83
N THR A 30 -1.78 -6.44 -18.45
CA THR A 30 -1.77 -6.23 -19.90
C THR A 30 -0.51 -5.48 -20.37
N TYR A 31 -0.09 -4.45 -19.65
CA TYR A 31 0.92 -3.50 -20.11
C TYR A 31 2.17 -3.44 -19.22
N HIS A 32 2.17 -4.15 -18.09
CA HIS A 32 3.26 -4.08 -17.11
C HIS A 32 3.54 -2.63 -16.67
N VAL A 33 2.47 -1.87 -16.44
CA VAL A 33 2.51 -0.48 -16.01
C VAL A 33 2.14 -0.40 -14.52
N LEU A 34 2.95 0.33 -13.77
CA LEU A 34 2.72 0.74 -12.40
C LEU A 34 2.17 2.16 -12.41
N HIS A 35 1.19 2.45 -11.56
CA HIS A 35 0.58 3.78 -11.46
C HIS A 35 1.55 4.80 -10.84
N GLY A 36 2.21 4.44 -9.74
CA GLY A 36 3.27 5.26 -9.14
C GLY A 36 2.82 6.46 -8.30
N ASP A 37 1.57 6.92 -8.45
CA ASP A 37 0.99 8.04 -7.69
C ASP A 37 -0.46 7.76 -7.22
N ILE A 38 -0.70 6.62 -6.57
CA ILE A 38 -2.03 6.30 -6.02
C ILE A 38 -2.32 7.23 -4.82
N SER A 39 -3.42 7.95 -4.90
CA SER A 39 -3.86 8.90 -3.88
C SER A 39 -5.38 9.10 -3.95
N TYR A 40 -5.98 9.67 -2.90
CA TYR A 40 -7.43 9.93 -2.87
C TYR A 40 -7.90 10.89 -3.99
N SER A 41 -7.02 11.76 -4.51
CA SER A 41 -7.34 12.67 -5.61
C SER A 41 -7.36 11.97 -6.96
N ASN A 42 -6.63 10.85 -7.08
CA ASN A 42 -6.50 10.07 -8.31
C ASN A 42 -7.46 8.88 -8.34
N ILE A 43 -8.29 8.72 -7.30
CA ILE A 43 -9.42 7.80 -7.26
C ILE A 43 -10.70 8.61 -7.44
N ALA A 44 -11.39 8.30 -8.53
CA ALA A 44 -12.63 8.93 -8.89
C ALA A 44 -13.75 7.88 -9.04
N PHE A 45 -15.00 8.30 -9.01
CA PHE A 45 -16.13 7.41 -9.20
C PHE A 45 -17.31 8.11 -9.87
N ASP A 46 -18.22 7.33 -10.45
CA ASP A 46 -19.54 7.81 -10.87
C ASP A 46 -20.65 6.98 -10.25
N LEU A 47 -21.88 7.51 -10.22
CA LEU A 47 -23.06 6.76 -9.81
C LEU A 47 -23.79 6.30 -11.07
N GLN A 48 -23.75 4.99 -11.31
CA GLN A 48 -24.43 4.36 -12.44
C GLN A 48 -25.76 3.77 -12.00
N HIS A 49 -26.73 3.74 -12.91
CA HIS A 49 -27.98 3.01 -12.68
C HIS A 49 -27.80 1.57 -13.13
N THR A 50 -28.09 0.65 -12.23
CA THR A 50 -28.14 -0.80 -12.52
C THR A 50 -29.45 -1.15 -13.24
N GLU A 51 -29.51 -2.37 -13.81
CA GLU A 51 -30.69 -2.85 -14.54
C GLU A 51 -31.97 -2.89 -13.69
N ASP A 52 -31.82 -3.07 -12.37
CA ASP A 52 -32.91 -3.05 -11.39
C ASP A 52 -33.32 -1.64 -10.94
N GLY A 53 -32.69 -0.59 -11.50
CA GLY A 53 -32.97 0.81 -11.21
C GLY A 53 -32.33 1.34 -9.93
N THR A 54 -31.49 0.56 -9.25
CA THR A 54 -30.69 1.04 -8.11
C THR A 54 -29.47 1.85 -8.60
N GLN A 55 -28.86 2.61 -7.69
CA GLN A 55 -27.62 3.35 -7.99
C GLN A 55 -26.43 2.62 -7.38
N GLN A 56 -25.39 2.42 -8.18
CA GLN A 56 -24.14 1.79 -7.76
C GLN A 56 -22.97 2.71 -8.09
N ALA A 57 -22.03 2.86 -7.15
CA ALA A 57 -20.78 3.54 -7.43
C ALA A 57 -19.91 2.68 -8.36
N SER A 58 -19.29 3.32 -9.35
CA SER A 58 -18.28 2.69 -10.20
C SER A 58 -16.98 3.46 -10.10
N GLY A 59 -15.94 2.78 -9.63
CA GLY A 59 -14.61 3.34 -9.37
C GLY A 59 -13.75 3.42 -10.62
N MET A 60 -12.93 4.46 -10.70
CA MET A 60 -11.97 4.68 -11.78
C MET A 60 -10.66 5.24 -11.22
N LEU A 61 -9.55 4.63 -11.65
CA LEU A 61 -8.22 5.14 -11.38
C LEU A 61 -7.80 6.08 -12.52
N ILE A 62 -7.50 7.34 -12.15
CA ILE A 62 -7.15 8.41 -13.09
C ILE A 62 -5.71 8.89 -12.86
N ASP A 63 -5.21 9.77 -13.73
CA ASP A 63 -3.89 10.40 -13.63
C ASP A 63 -2.70 9.41 -13.69
N TRP A 64 -2.51 8.85 -14.88
CA TRP A 64 -1.41 7.94 -15.20
C TRP A 64 -0.12 8.66 -15.61
N ASP A 65 0.00 9.98 -15.40
CA ASP A 65 1.17 10.76 -15.85
C ASP A 65 2.45 10.39 -15.08
N SER A 66 2.30 9.84 -13.87
CA SER A 66 3.42 9.32 -13.06
C SER A 66 3.73 7.84 -13.32
N ALA A 67 3.01 7.22 -14.26
CA ALA A 67 3.10 5.79 -14.49
C ALA A 67 4.47 5.37 -15.06
N SER A 68 4.89 4.15 -14.72
CA SER A 68 6.18 3.61 -15.13
C SER A 68 6.08 2.14 -15.51
N SER A 69 6.93 1.67 -16.42
CA SER A 69 6.97 0.25 -16.76
C SER A 69 7.70 -0.54 -15.69
N SER A 70 7.08 -1.61 -15.19
CA SER A 70 7.71 -2.56 -14.26
C SER A 70 8.84 -3.38 -14.90
N THR A 71 8.96 -3.35 -16.24
CA THR A 71 9.99 -4.07 -17.00
C THR A 71 11.25 -3.23 -17.30
N ALA A 72 11.26 -1.96 -16.88
CA ALA A 72 12.42 -1.09 -17.05
C ALA A 72 13.64 -1.71 -16.33
N LYS A 73 14.68 -2.06 -17.09
CA LYS A 73 15.88 -2.74 -16.55
C LYS A 73 16.66 -1.82 -15.60
N CYS A 74 17.24 -2.40 -14.54
CA CYS A 74 18.15 -1.80 -13.54
C CYS A 74 19.40 -1.06 -14.07
N GLY A 75 19.54 -0.82 -15.38
CA GLY A 75 20.74 -0.24 -16.01
C GLY A 75 20.49 0.99 -16.87
N ALA A 76 19.25 1.28 -17.25
CA ALA A 76 18.92 2.65 -17.61
C ALA A 76 18.91 3.43 -16.29
N LYS A 77 19.51 4.62 -16.24
CA LYS A 77 19.16 5.56 -15.18
C LYS A 77 17.65 5.72 -15.27
N GLU A 78 16.87 4.97 -14.48
CA GLU A 78 15.49 5.34 -14.19
C GLU A 78 15.62 6.79 -13.77
N SER A 79 15.11 7.65 -14.64
CA SER A 79 15.47 9.05 -14.73
C SER A 79 14.92 9.73 -13.49
N LYS A 80 15.61 9.63 -12.34
CA LYS A 80 15.20 10.15 -11.02
C LYS A 80 13.71 10.45 -11.04
N SER A 81 12.88 9.39 -11.18
CA SER A 81 11.45 9.59 -11.37
C SER A 81 11.06 10.54 -10.26
N THR A 82 10.46 11.67 -10.62
CA THR A 82 10.01 12.69 -9.66
C THR A 82 8.76 12.13 -8.98
N ARG A 83 8.88 10.89 -8.46
CA ARG A 83 7.85 10.13 -7.80
C ARG A 83 7.40 10.99 -6.64
N LYS A 84 6.12 11.35 -6.64
CA LYS A 84 5.53 12.07 -5.53
C LYS A 84 5.46 11.11 -4.36
N LEU A 85 6.42 11.26 -3.46
CA LEU A 85 6.43 10.53 -2.20
C LEU A 85 5.57 11.30 -1.19
N GLY A 86 4.78 10.58 -0.40
CA GLY A 86 3.86 11.20 0.54
C GLY A 86 3.08 10.17 1.36
N PRO A 87 1.97 10.59 1.99
CA PRO A 87 1.19 9.78 2.93
C PRO A 87 0.76 8.41 2.39
N PHE A 88 0.52 8.30 1.09
CA PHE A 88 0.05 7.07 0.44
C PHE A 88 1.17 6.18 -0.05
N THR A 89 2.41 6.65 -0.11
CA THR A 89 3.56 5.87 -0.59
C THR A 89 3.88 4.70 0.34
N ALA A 90 4.16 3.52 -0.23
CA ALA A 90 4.60 2.32 0.51
C ALA A 90 5.73 2.58 1.52
N CYS A 91 5.71 1.87 2.65
CA CYS A 91 6.67 2.03 3.76
C CYS A 91 8.13 1.88 3.31
N GLU A 92 8.44 0.86 2.51
CA GLU A 92 9.78 0.60 1.98
C GLU A 92 10.30 1.79 1.16
N LEU A 93 9.49 2.30 0.25
CA LEU A 93 9.87 3.42 -0.62
C LEU A 93 10.16 4.70 0.18
N LEU A 94 9.49 4.89 1.32
CA LEU A 94 9.71 6.02 2.22
C LEU A 94 10.97 5.84 3.08
N GLN A 95 11.22 4.64 3.60
CA GLN A 95 12.37 4.37 4.47
C GLN A 95 13.70 4.19 3.72
N ASP A 96 13.65 3.92 2.41
CA ASP A 96 14.84 3.79 1.56
C ASP A 96 15.33 5.12 0.96
N ILE A 97 14.67 6.24 1.28
CA ILE A 97 15.13 7.57 0.86
C ILE A 97 16.53 7.81 1.41
N GLY A 98 17.46 8.17 0.52
CA GLY A 98 18.85 8.47 0.89
C GLY A 98 19.74 7.25 1.08
N ARG A 99 19.24 6.02 0.92
CA ARG A 99 20.06 4.80 0.91
C ARG A 99 20.77 4.62 -0.43
N SER A 100 21.89 3.90 -0.41
CA SER A 100 22.76 3.65 -1.59
C SER A 100 22.08 2.81 -2.67
N SER A 101 21.10 1.99 -2.30
CA SER A 101 20.19 1.29 -3.20
C SER A 101 18.78 1.88 -3.10
N TYR A 102 18.38 2.66 -4.09
CA TYR A 102 17.00 3.13 -4.18
C TYR A 102 16.07 1.96 -4.52
N SER A 103 15.02 1.75 -3.72
CA SER A 103 14.05 0.70 -3.99
C SER A 103 13.24 0.98 -5.25
N ILE A 104 13.30 0.01 -6.16
CA ILE A 104 12.56 0.03 -7.42
C ILE A 104 11.07 -0.08 -7.10
N HIS A 105 10.24 0.69 -7.80
CA HIS A 105 8.79 0.58 -7.63
C HIS A 105 8.31 -0.81 -8.11
N LYS A 106 7.46 -1.45 -7.33
CA LYS A 106 6.91 -2.77 -7.64
C LYS A 106 5.38 -2.70 -7.56
N TYR A 107 4.71 -3.66 -8.17
CA TYR A 107 3.24 -3.77 -8.14
C TYR A 107 2.67 -3.72 -6.72
N ARG A 108 3.28 -4.45 -5.77
CA ARG A 108 2.88 -4.43 -4.35
C ARG A 108 2.91 -3.05 -3.70
N HIS A 109 3.77 -2.13 -4.17
CA HIS A 109 3.81 -0.77 -3.62
C HIS A 109 2.58 0.05 -4.02
N ASP A 110 2.02 -0.21 -5.21
CA ASP A 110 0.74 0.37 -5.60
C ASP A 110 -0.41 -0.22 -4.78
N LEU A 111 -0.42 -1.54 -4.55
CA LEU A 111 -1.40 -2.20 -3.67
C LEU A 111 -1.36 -1.66 -2.23
N GLU A 112 -0.16 -1.52 -1.65
CA GLU A 112 0.02 -0.91 -0.34
C GLU A 112 -0.48 0.54 -0.32
N SER A 113 -0.35 1.26 -1.45
CA SER A 113 -0.84 2.64 -1.57
C SER A 113 -2.37 2.72 -1.50
N PHE A 114 -3.09 1.78 -2.12
CA PHE A 114 -4.55 1.69 -1.96
C PHE A 114 -4.93 1.46 -0.50
N PHE A 115 -4.23 0.56 0.21
CA PHE A 115 -4.43 0.34 1.64
C PHE A 115 -4.24 1.63 2.44
N TRP A 116 -3.21 2.43 2.17
CA TRP A 116 -3.00 3.69 2.86
C TRP A 116 -4.08 4.74 2.55
N VAL A 117 -4.65 4.74 1.35
CA VAL A 117 -5.82 5.57 1.03
C VAL A 117 -7.03 5.12 1.88
N LEU A 118 -7.27 3.82 2.04
CA LEU A 118 -8.37 3.29 2.85
C LEU A 118 -8.21 3.69 4.33
N VAL A 119 -7.02 3.46 4.91
CA VAL A 119 -6.71 3.84 6.30
C VAL A 119 -6.90 5.35 6.49
N TRP A 120 -6.37 6.15 5.57
CA TRP A 120 -6.55 7.60 5.59
C TRP A 120 -8.03 7.99 5.55
N PHE A 121 -8.80 7.44 4.62
CA PHE A 121 -10.23 7.72 4.48
C PHE A 121 -10.96 7.43 5.79
N CYS A 122 -10.79 6.23 6.36
CA CYS A 122 -11.42 5.85 7.63
C CYS A 122 -10.98 6.71 8.81
N ALA A 123 -9.75 7.22 8.82
CA ALA A 123 -9.23 8.06 9.90
C ALA A 123 -9.72 9.51 9.80
N VAL A 124 -9.86 10.05 8.58
CA VAL A 124 -10.09 11.48 8.37
C VAL A 124 -11.51 11.86 7.97
N PHE A 125 -12.26 10.94 7.36
CA PHE A 125 -13.59 11.20 6.84
C PHE A 125 -14.63 11.22 7.96
N ASP A 126 -15.42 12.29 8.01
CA ASP A 126 -16.58 12.43 8.87
C ASP A 126 -17.84 12.61 8.00
N PRO A 127 -18.75 11.63 7.96
CA PRO A 127 -19.98 11.76 7.18
C PRO A 127 -20.89 12.91 7.66
N ALA A 128 -20.74 13.37 8.90
CA ALA A 128 -21.47 14.55 9.39
C ALA A 128 -20.90 15.86 8.84
N ASN A 129 -19.62 15.88 8.47
CA ASN A 129 -18.91 17.03 7.94
C ASN A 129 -18.03 16.63 6.74
N PRO A 130 -18.63 16.17 5.62
CA PRO A 130 -17.89 15.53 4.52
C PRO A 130 -16.94 16.48 3.78
N THR A 131 -17.05 17.79 3.99
CA THR A 131 -16.16 18.81 3.43
C THR A 131 -14.94 19.11 4.31
N VAL A 132 -14.91 18.63 5.56
CA VAL A 132 -13.83 18.88 6.52
C VAL A 132 -13.11 17.57 6.83
N LEU A 133 -12.02 17.32 6.11
CA LEU A 133 -11.16 16.17 6.36
C LEU A 133 -10.26 16.43 7.56
N ARG A 134 -10.28 15.52 8.53
CA ARG A 134 -9.41 15.57 9.70
C ARG A 134 -7.94 15.33 9.31
N ALA A 135 -7.10 15.33 10.33
CA ALA A 135 -5.67 15.13 10.22
C ALA A 135 -5.24 13.79 10.82
N ILE A 136 -4.23 13.17 10.23
CA ILE A 136 -3.38 12.22 10.95
C ILE A 136 -2.06 12.96 11.24
N PRO A 137 -1.83 13.48 12.45
CA PRO A 137 -0.67 14.33 12.74
C PRO A 137 0.66 13.66 12.41
N THR A 138 0.79 12.37 12.70
CA THR A 138 2.00 11.58 12.43
C THR A 138 2.28 11.41 10.94
N TRP A 139 1.28 11.63 10.08
CA TRP A 139 1.44 11.54 8.62
C TRP A 139 1.67 12.89 7.93
N ARG A 140 1.73 13.99 8.70
CA ARG A 140 2.05 15.34 8.21
C ARG A 140 3.53 15.69 8.30
N SER A 141 4.37 14.73 8.68
CA SER A 141 5.81 14.94 8.74
C SER A 141 6.33 15.41 7.39
N SER A 142 7.15 16.47 7.38
CA SER A 142 7.91 16.87 6.20
C SER A 142 9.09 15.93 5.95
N ASP A 143 9.48 15.15 6.95
CA ASP A 143 10.45 14.06 6.80
C ASP A 143 9.71 12.77 6.40
N LEU A 144 9.99 12.33 5.17
CA LEU A 144 9.38 11.16 4.56
C LEU A 144 9.86 9.84 5.19
N VAL A 145 11.08 9.80 5.74
CA VAL A 145 11.60 8.61 6.44
C VAL A 145 10.83 8.44 7.76
N ASP A 146 10.61 9.53 8.49
CA ASP A 146 9.79 9.51 9.71
C ASP A 146 8.34 9.10 9.44
N LEU A 147 7.76 9.56 8.32
CA LEU A 147 6.45 9.10 7.85
C LEU A 147 6.46 7.58 7.60
N GLY A 148 7.49 7.07 6.90
CA GLY A 148 7.68 5.64 6.69
C GLY A 148 7.75 4.85 8.00
N HIS A 149 8.47 5.35 9.00
CA HIS A 149 8.53 4.73 10.33
C HIS A 149 7.21 4.81 11.09
N ALA A 150 6.45 5.90 10.99
CA ALA A 150 5.13 6.01 11.59
C ALA A 150 4.15 4.98 11.02
N LYS A 151 4.21 4.75 9.71
CA LYS A 151 3.42 3.73 9.02
C LYS A 151 3.84 2.31 9.38
N ALA A 152 5.14 2.03 9.49
CA ALA A 152 5.60 0.73 9.99
C ALA A 152 5.19 0.45 11.45
N ARG A 153 5.12 1.48 12.30
CA ARG A 153 4.56 1.34 13.65
C ARG A 153 3.06 1.07 13.66
N PHE A 154 2.29 1.62 12.71
CA PHE A 154 0.87 1.32 12.57
C PHE A 154 0.61 -0.19 12.40
N PHE A 155 1.49 -0.92 11.70
CA PHE A 155 1.39 -2.38 11.58
C PHE A 155 1.70 -3.13 12.88
N THR A 156 2.67 -2.66 13.66
CA THR A 156 3.30 -3.47 14.73
C THR A 156 2.94 -3.04 16.14
N ARG A 157 2.36 -1.85 16.32
CA ARG A 157 2.07 -1.27 17.64
C ARG A 157 0.59 -0.93 17.75
N SER A 158 -0.10 -1.60 18.68
CA SER A 158 -1.52 -1.38 18.92
C SER A 158 -1.85 0.08 19.22
N LYS A 159 -0.99 0.80 19.97
CA LYS A 159 -1.17 2.22 20.28
C LYS A 159 -1.18 3.11 19.04
N ASP A 160 -0.27 2.88 18.09
CA ASP A 160 -0.20 3.66 16.86
C ASP A 160 -1.43 3.35 15.97
N PHE A 161 -1.86 2.08 15.91
CA PHE A 161 -3.10 1.66 15.22
C PHE A 161 -4.35 2.30 15.83
N GLU A 162 -4.50 2.22 17.15
CA GLU A 162 -5.62 2.79 17.91
C GLU A 162 -5.67 4.30 17.72
N GLN A 163 -4.54 5.01 17.82
CA GLN A 163 -4.48 6.45 17.66
C GLN A 163 -4.94 6.91 16.28
N VAL A 164 -4.54 6.22 15.21
CA VAL A 164 -4.94 6.56 13.83
C VAL A 164 -6.43 6.27 13.61
N THR A 165 -6.93 5.16 14.16
CA THR A 165 -8.32 4.72 13.95
C THR A 165 -9.31 5.27 14.99
N GLU A 166 -8.85 5.96 16.04
CA GLU A 166 -9.67 6.40 17.17
C GLU A 166 -10.90 7.20 16.74
N ASN A 167 -10.75 8.04 15.71
CA ASN A 167 -11.78 8.97 15.26
C ASN A 167 -12.65 8.45 14.10
N THR A 168 -12.49 7.18 13.70
CA THR A 168 -13.30 6.59 12.62
C THR A 168 -14.78 6.63 12.96
N SER A 169 -15.57 7.18 12.03
CA SER A 169 -17.02 7.27 12.14
C SER A 169 -17.65 5.89 12.33
N PRO A 170 -18.72 5.75 13.15
CA PRO A 170 -19.42 4.48 13.36
C PRO A 170 -19.80 3.75 12.07
N ALA A 171 -20.20 4.48 11.02
CA ALA A 171 -20.58 3.91 9.73
C ALA A 171 -19.43 3.18 9.03
N TYR A 172 -18.17 3.56 9.30
CA TYR A 172 -16.97 2.99 8.67
C TYR A 172 -16.16 2.10 9.61
N ARG A 173 -16.65 1.82 10.83
CA ARG A 173 -15.96 0.95 11.80
C ARG A 173 -15.81 -0.49 11.33
N GLY A 174 -16.70 -0.95 10.45
CA GLY A 174 -16.61 -2.28 9.83
C GLY A 174 -15.25 -2.47 9.15
N PHE A 175 -14.82 -1.50 8.34
CA PHE A 175 -13.52 -1.54 7.64
C PHE A 175 -12.33 -1.73 8.58
N ILE A 176 -12.33 -1.09 9.76
CA ILE A 176 -11.24 -1.26 10.74
C ILE A 176 -11.14 -2.71 11.20
N LYS A 177 -12.28 -3.34 11.47
CA LYS A 177 -12.37 -4.69 12.05
C LYS A 177 -12.29 -5.81 11.01
N THR A 178 -12.42 -5.48 9.73
CA THR A 178 -12.39 -6.46 8.64
C THR A 178 -11.24 -6.18 7.68
N TRP A 179 -11.44 -5.34 6.67
CA TRP A 179 -10.46 -5.11 5.61
C TRP A 179 -9.11 -4.61 6.14
N ILE A 180 -9.10 -3.57 6.98
CA ILE A 180 -7.86 -2.95 7.44
C ILE A 180 -7.03 -3.90 8.30
N ILE A 181 -7.65 -4.68 9.21
CA ILE A 181 -6.88 -5.62 10.03
C ILE A 181 -6.30 -6.77 9.19
N GLN A 182 -7.04 -7.24 8.18
CA GLN A 182 -6.53 -8.26 7.26
C GLN A 182 -5.42 -7.71 6.36
N PHE A 183 -5.57 -6.50 5.82
CA PHE A 183 -4.51 -5.83 5.08
C PHE A 183 -3.27 -5.57 5.92
N CYS A 184 -3.43 -5.22 7.21
CA CYS A 184 -2.29 -5.14 8.13
C CYS A 184 -1.53 -6.48 8.19
N ASN A 185 -2.21 -7.62 8.22
CA ASN A 185 -1.54 -8.92 8.22
C ASN A 185 -0.77 -9.20 6.92
N VAL A 186 -1.30 -8.78 5.77
CA VAL A 186 -0.66 -8.94 4.46
C VAL A 186 0.58 -8.04 4.36
N PHE A 187 0.39 -6.72 4.45
CA PHE A 187 1.45 -5.74 4.20
C PHE A 187 2.50 -5.67 5.31
N SER A 188 2.19 -6.05 6.55
CA SER A 188 3.22 -6.15 7.59
C SER A 188 4.22 -7.25 7.29
N ARG A 189 3.75 -8.42 6.83
CA ARG A 189 4.59 -9.57 6.52
C ARG A 189 5.48 -9.30 5.31
N SER A 190 4.96 -8.62 4.29
CA SER A 190 5.76 -8.25 3.13
C SER A 190 6.78 -7.16 3.45
N PHE A 191 6.40 -6.17 4.26
CA PHE A 191 7.33 -5.16 4.76
C PHE A 191 8.47 -5.81 5.56
N GLU A 192 8.15 -6.72 6.49
CA GLU A 192 9.15 -7.47 7.27
C GLU A 192 10.05 -8.32 6.37
N ALA A 193 9.49 -9.05 5.40
CA ALA A 193 10.27 -9.86 4.48
C ALA A 193 11.21 -8.99 3.61
N SER A 194 10.76 -7.81 3.20
CA SER A 194 11.55 -6.83 2.44
C SER A 194 12.69 -6.26 3.26
N GLU A 195 12.42 -5.97 4.53
CA GLU A 195 13.43 -5.52 5.47
C GLU A 195 14.50 -6.60 5.72
N GLN A 196 14.11 -7.87 5.85
CA GLN A 196 15.05 -8.99 5.95
C GLN A 196 15.90 -9.15 4.67
N GLU A 197 15.29 -9.05 3.48
CA GLU A 197 16.03 -9.09 2.21
C GLU A 197 17.12 -8.00 2.19
N ARG A 198 16.75 -6.80 2.62
CA ARG A 198 17.62 -5.62 2.62
C ARG A 198 18.75 -5.74 3.64
N ILE A 199 18.46 -6.14 4.87
CA ILE A 199 19.47 -6.35 5.92
C ILE A 199 20.49 -7.40 5.46
N ALA A 200 20.02 -8.55 4.95
CA ALA A 200 20.91 -9.59 4.45
C ALA A 200 21.80 -9.10 3.29
N ALA A 201 21.26 -8.29 2.37
CA ALA A 201 22.04 -7.71 1.28
C ALA A 201 23.08 -6.69 1.77
N GLU A 202 22.74 -5.82 2.72
CA GLU A 202 23.66 -4.84 3.31
C GLU A 202 24.77 -5.53 4.11
N GLU A 203 24.43 -6.52 4.93
CA GLU A 203 25.38 -7.33 5.69
C GLU A 203 26.30 -8.12 4.76
N TYR A 204 25.78 -8.68 3.67
CA TYR A 204 26.59 -9.32 2.63
C TYR A 204 27.63 -8.34 2.07
N VAL A 205 27.21 -7.13 1.66
CA VAL A 205 28.12 -6.12 1.10
C VAL A 205 29.18 -5.70 2.13
N GLN A 206 28.77 -5.39 3.36
CA GLN A 206 29.69 -4.99 4.43
C GLN A 206 30.71 -6.10 4.75
N ASN A 207 30.26 -7.35 4.89
CA ASN A 207 31.14 -8.47 5.20
C ASN A 207 32.12 -8.77 4.05
N LYS A 208 31.67 -8.67 2.80
CA LYS A 208 32.53 -8.81 1.62
C LYS A 208 33.64 -7.74 1.59
N LEU A 209 33.33 -6.52 2.04
CA LEU A 209 34.30 -5.42 2.14
C LEU A 209 35.27 -5.61 3.32
N CYS A 210 34.78 -6.05 4.49
CA CYS A 210 35.52 -6.08 5.74
C CYS A 210 36.26 -7.39 6.04
N LEU A 211 35.70 -8.55 5.70
CA LEU A 211 36.25 -9.86 6.04
C LEU A 211 37.14 -10.44 4.92
N ARG A 212 38.00 -11.41 5.26
CA ARG A 212 38.89 -12.11 4.33
C ARG A 212 38.97 -13.61 4.64
N GLY A 213 39.33 -14.40 3.63
CA GLY A 213 39.58 -15.85 3.77
C GLY A 213 38.36 -16.63 4.27
N LYS A 214 38.60 -17.75 4.97
CA LYS A 214 37.55 -18.70 5.40
C LYS A 214 36.43 -18.08 6.24
N VAL A 215 36.73 -17.03 7.00
CA VAL A 215 35.71 -16.33 7.81
C VAL A 215 34.73 -15.58 6.92
N ARG A 216 35.23 -14.93 5.85
CA ARG A 216 34.39 -14.30 4.85
C ARG A 216 33.52 -15.34 4.15
N ASP A 217 34.14 -16.41 3.66
CA ASP A 217 33.43 -17.42 2.86
C ASP A 217 32.30 -18.10 3.67
N LYS A 218 32.50 -18.32 4.99
CA LYS A 218 31.47 -18.82 5.91
C LYS A 218 30.26 -17.88 5.96
N TRP A 219 30.49 -16.60 6.25
CA TRP A 219 29.41 -15.62 6.44
C TRP A 219 28.73 -15.25 5.12
N GLU A 220 29.49 -15.17 4.01
CA GLU A 220 28.92 -14.98 2.67
C GLU A 220 27.90 -16.07 2.33
N GLY A 221 28.16 -17.34 2.66
CA GLY A 221 27.21 -18.43 2.46
C GLY A 221 25.89 -18.20 3.20
N ILE A 222 25.97 -17.87 4.50
CA ILE A 222 24.79 -17.63 5.34
C ILE A 222 23.96 -16.45 4.82
N PHE A 223 24.59 -15.30 4.54
CA PHE A 223 23.85 -14.13 4.06
C PHE A 223 23.24 -14.35 2.67
N VAL A 224 23.89 -15.12 1.79
CA VAL A 224 23.31 -15.46 0.49
C VAL A 224 22.10 -16.38 0.64
N GLU A 225 22.15 -17.35 1.57
CA GLU A 225 21.00 -18.21 1.89
C GLU A 225 19.84 -17.40 2.46
N ASP A 226 20.09 -16.55 3.46
CA ASP A 226 19.09 -15.68 4.09
C ASP A 226 18.47 -14.71 3.08
N TRP A 227 19.32 -14.07 2.25
CA TRP A 227 18.87 -13.17 1.18
C TRP A 227 17.97 -13.91 0.18
N ASN A 228 18.39 -15.08 -0.30
CA ASN A 228 17.58 -15.85 -1.25
C ASN A 228 16.25 -16.32 -0.64
N ALA A 229 16.25 -16.72 0.64
CA ALA A 229 15.04 -17.12 1.35
C ALA A 229 14.07 -15.94 1.52
N ALA A 230 14.56 -14.77 1.93
CA ALA A 230 13.75 -13.55 2.05
C ALA A 230 13.16 -13.13 0.70
N ARG A 231 13.99 -13.14 -0.36
CA ARG A 231 13.56 -12.84 -1.73
C ARG A 231 12.53 -13.82 -2.26
N ALA A 232 12.65 -15.11 -1.95
CA ALA A 232 11.66 -16.12 -2.34
C ALA A 232 10.31 -15.85 -1.67
N ARG A 233 10.31 -15.59 -0.35
CA ARG A 233 9.09 -15.23 0.40
C ARG A 233 8.39 -14.00 -0.17
N LEU A 234 9.16 -12.96 -0.48
CA LEU A 234 8.62 -11.71 -1.04
C LEU A 234 7.91 -11.87 -2.38
N ARG A 235 8.30 -12.86 -3.19
CA ARG A 235 7.68 -13.11 -4.50
C ARG A 235 6.28 -13.71 -4.39
N GLU A 236 5.96 -14.29 -3.24
CA GLU A 236 4.69 -14.98 -2.96
C GLU A 236 3.75 -14.10 -2.11
N MET A 237 4.05 -12.81 -1.94
CA MET A 237 3.31 -11.90 -1.06
C MET A 237 2.68 -10.74 -1.81
N ASP A 238 1.61 -10.19 -1.22
CA ASP A 238 0.86 -9.01 -1.67
C ASP A 238 0.40 -9.14 -3.13
N SER A 239 -0.14 -10.29 -3.47
CA SER A 239 -0.72 -10.50 -4.80
C SER A 239 -2.04 -9.76 -4.95
N TYR A 240 -2.49 -9.60 -6.18
CA TYR A 240 -3.84 -9.11 -6.45
C TYR A 240 -4.88 -10.03 -5.83
N GLU A 241 -4.64 -11.34 -5.90
CA GLU A 241 -5.50 -12.39 -5.37
C GLU A 241 -5.65 -12.27 -3.84
N ASP A 242 -4.55 -12.06 -3.11
CA ASP A 242 -4.60 -11.86 -1.65
C ASP A 242 -5.47 -10.65 -1.27
N VAL A 243 -5.35 -9.56 -2.05
CA VAL A 243 -6.13 -8.34 -1.82
C VAL A 243 -7.60 -8.55 -2.15
N MET A 244 -7.90 -9.21 -3.27
CA MET A 244 -9.29 -9.46 -3.70
C MET A 244 -9.99 -10.49 -2.83
N GLU A 245 -9.27 -11.44 -2.24
CA GLU A 245 -9.82 -12.37 -1.23
C GLU A 245 -10.37 -11.59 -0.03
N ILE A 246 -9.62 -10.61 0.47
CA ILE A 246 -10.06 -9.74 1.57
C ILE A 246 -11.27 -8.88 1.17
N LEU A 247 -11.27 -8.32 -0.04
CA LEU A 247 -12.34 -7.45 -0.53
C LEU A 247 -13.64 -8.22 -0.81
N GLY A 248 -13.52 -9.48 -1.25
CA GLY A 248 -14.64 -10.36 -1.61
C GLY A 248 -15.19 -11.21 -0.45
N ASP A 249 -14.57 -11.18 0.73
CA ASP A 249 -15.00 -11.95 1.89
C ASP A 249 -16.35 -11.44 2.44
N LEU A 250 -17.40 -12.23 2.19
CA LEU A 250 -18.77 -11.93 2.63
C LEU A 250 -18.95 -12.12 4.14
N GLU A 251 -18.20 -13.03 4.78
CA GLU A 251 -18.28 -13.28 6.22
C GLU A 251 -17.62 -12.14 7.01
N ASN A 252 -16.52 -11.62 6.49
CA ASN A 252 -15.81 -10.46 7.03
C ASN A 252 -16.10 -9.19 6.22
N SER A 253 -17.34 -8.99 5.78
CA SER A 253 -17.73 -7.76 5.09
C SER A 253 -17.70 -6.55 6.03
N PRO A 254 -17.21 -5.37 5.60
CA PRO A 254 -17.28 -4.13 6.38
C PRO A 254 -18.71 -3.56 6.43
N LEU A 255 -19.64 -4.08 5.64
CA LEU A 255 -21.01 -3.62 5.57
C LEU A 255 -21.84 -4.26 6.70
N PRO A 256 -22.83 -3.54 7.27
CA PRO A 256 -23.74 -4.14 8.23
C PRO A 256 -24.49 -5.31 7.58
N SER A 257 -24.69 -6.40 8.33
CA SER A 257 -25.57 -7.49 7.91
C SER A 257 -26.96 -6.91 7.60
N GLN A 258 -27.45 -7.15 6.38
CA GLN A 258 -28.83 -6.82 6.05
C GLN A 258 -29.73 -7.81 6.80
N HIS A 259 -30.39 -7.33 7.86
CA HIS A 259 -31.45 -8.05 8.56
C HIS A 259 -32.81 -7.68 7.98
#